data_AF-A0A352VC72-F1
#
_entry.id   AF-A0A352VC72-F1
#
_cell.length_a   1.000
_cell.length_b   1.000
_cell.length_c   1.000
_cell.angle_alpha   90.00
_cell.angle_beta   90.00
_cell.angle_gamma   90.00
#
_symmetry.space_group_name_H-M   'P 1'
#
loop_
_entity.id
_entity.type
_entity.pdbx_description
1 polymer ?
#
loop_
_entity_poly.entity_id
_entity_poly.type
_entity_poly.pdbx_seq_one_letter_code
_entity_poly.pdbx_strand_id
1 'polypeptide(L)'
;MELPNKKYKVIYADPPWKYGNWGKANPKSRPNSKVYPMPYNTMNITEIKSLPIKSLAENNCELYLWTTQKYLPIAFQIIEFWEFKYCQTLIWCKKPRRYASVVEEIHIRHTKARTSIVHNVQFSYSR
;
A
#
# COMPACT_ATOMS: atom_id res chain seq x y z
N MET A 1 -20.67 -7.63 3.84
CA MET A 1 -19.73 -8.74 4.03
C MET A 1 -19.44 -8.81 5.52
N GLU A 2 -19.80 -9.91 6.18
CA GLU A 2 -19.47 -10.10 7.58
C GLU A 2 -18.03 -10.60 7.68
N LEU A 3 -17.22 -9.95 8.52
CA LEU A 3 -15.86 -10.38 8.79
C LEU A 3 -15.86 -11.37 9.95
N PRO A 4 -14.99 -12.39 9.95
CA PRO A 4 -14.84 -13.28 11.10
C PRO A 4 -14.55 -12.48 12.37
N ASN A 5 -15.16 -12.86 13.50
CA ASN A 5 -14.87 -12.28 14.80
C ASN A 5 -13.51 -12.78 15.34
N LYS A 6 -12.43 -12.36 14.67
CA LYS A 6 -11.04 -12.75 14.96
C LYS A 6 -10.13 -11.54 14.82
N LYS A 7 -9.15 -11.45 15.73
CA LYS A 7 -8.07 -10.46 15.65
C LYS A 7 -6.83 -11.05 14.98
N TYR A 8 -6.11 -10.21 14.27
CA TYR A 8 -4.95 -10.59 13.48
C TYR A 8 -3.69 -9.93 14.04
N LYS A 9 -2.59 -10.71 14.01
CA LYS A 9 -1.23 -10.23 14.30
C LYS A 9 -0.56 -9.58 13.10
N VAL A 10 -1.04 -9.87 11.89
CA VAL A 10 -0.52 -9.30 10.65
C VAL A 10 -1.71 -8.97 9.75
N ILE A 11 -1.77 -7.73 9.28
CA ILE A 11 -2.76 -7.25 8.33
C ILE A 11 -2.04 -6.77 7.08
N TYR A 12 -2.45 -7.27 5.91
CA TYR A 12 -2.03 -6.74 4.62
C TYR A 12 -3.21 -5.97 4.01
N ALA A 13 -3.00 -4.69 3.74
CA ALA A 13 -4.03 -3.81 3.19
C ALA A 13 -3.58 -3.25 1.85
N ASP A 14 -4.40 -3.46 0.82
CA ASP A 14 -4.25 -2.87 -0.51
C ASP A 14 -5.51 -2.06 -0.84
N PRO A 15 -5.58 -0.78 -0.45
CA PRO A 15 -6.77 0.03 -0.66
C PRO A 15 -6.99 0.33 -2.15
N PRO A 16 -8.24 0.30 -2.64
CA PRO A 16 -8.55 0.57 -4.04
C PRO A 16 -8.46 2.07 -4.34
N TRP A 17 -7.25 2.59 -4.51
CA TRP A 17 -6.99 4.02 -4.72
C TRP A 17 -7.64 4.57 -6.00
N LYS A 18 -8.08 5.82 -5.95
CA LYS A 18 -8.78 6.50 -7.04
C LYS A 18 -7.83 7.13 -8.07
N TYR A 19 -7.39 6.36 -9.07
CA TYR A 19 -6.55 6.87 -10.16
C TYR A 19 -7.30 7.48 -11.36
N GLY A 20 -8.62 7.28 -11.46
CA GLY A 20 -9.37 7.62 -12.66
C GLY A 20 -9.19 6.56 -13.75
N ASN A 21 -9.13 6.96 -15.02
CA ASN A 21 -8.94 6.00 -16.11
C ASN A 21 -7.51 5.41 -16.12
N TRP A 22 -7.39 4.14 -16.46
CA TRP A 22 -6.12 3.42 -16.56
C TRP A 22 -5.62 3.35 -18.02
N GLY A 23 -4.35 3.00 -18.21
CA GLY A 23 -3.76 2.74 -19.53
C GLY A 23 -3.19 3.95 -20.26
N LYS A 24 -3.50 5.17 -19.78
CA LYS A 24 -2.87 6.40 -20.27
C LYS A 24 -1.40 6.41 -19.87
N ALA A 25 -0.52 6.31 -20.86
CA ALA A 25 0.92 6.45 -20.67
C ALA A 25 1.40 7.78 -21.25
N ASN A 26 2.62 8.19 -20.88
CA ASN A 26 3.24 9.35 -21.49
C ASN A 26 3.31 9.12 -23.02
N PRO A 27 2.79 10.03 -23.86
CA PRO A 27 2.84 9.88 -25.33
C PRO A 27 4.26 9.70 -25.86
N LYS A 28 5.27 10.28 -25.19
CA LYS A 28 6.69 10.09 -25.55
C LYS A 28 7.18 8.66 -25.34
N SER A 29 6.57 7.93 -24.40
CA SER A 29 6.94 6.54 -24.08
C SER A 29 6.04 5.52 -24.78
N ARG A 30 4.76 5.85 -24.98
CA ARG A 30 3.75 5.01 -25.65
C ARG A 30 2.76 5.90 -26.42
N PRO A 31 3.05 6.26 -27.68
CA PRO A 31 2.25 7.20 -28.46
C PRO A 31 0.79 6.76 -28.68
N ASN A 32 0.55 5.44 -28.72
CA ASN A 32 -0.75 4.84 -28.99
C ASN A 32 -1.38 4.18 -27.75
N SER A 33 -1.14 4.75 -26.55
CA SER A 33 -1.68 4.17 -25.32
C SER A 33 -3.21 4.31 -25.28
N LYS A 34 -3.92 3.18 -25.20
CA LYS A 34 -5.37 3.15 -25.05
C LYS A 34 -5.77 3.47 -23.61
N VAL A 35 -6.83 4.25 -23.45
CA VAL A 35 -7.39 4.62 -22.14
C VAL A 35 -8.58 3.70 -21.87
N TYR A 36 -8.58 3.09 -20.68
CA TYR A 36 -9.64 2.20 -20.23
C TYR A 36 -10.22 2.70 -18.91
N PRO A 37 -11.52 2.49 -18.64
CA PRO A 37 -12.04 2.68 -17.29
C PRO A 37 -11.34 1.72 -16.32
N MET A 38 -11.33 2.08 -15.03
CA MET A 38 -10.79 1.19 -14.00
C MET A 38 -11.63 -0.10 -13.95
N PRO A 39 -11.02 -1.31 -13.96
CA PRO A 39 -11.77 -2.57 -13.95
C PRO A 39 -12.38 -2.91 -12.58
N TYR A 40 -12.20 -2.05 -11.58
CA TYR A 40 -12.69 -2.22 -10.22
C TYR A 40 -13.17 -0.89 -9.63
N ASN A 41 -14.07 -0.97 -8.65
CA ASN A 41 -14.54 0.18 -7.90
C ASN A 41 -13.43 0.75 -7.03
N THR A 42 -13.25 2.07 -7.08
CA THR A 42 -12.27 2.79 -6.25
C THR A 42 -12.94 3.42 -5.05
N MET A 43 -12.19 3.58 -3.97
CA MET A 43 -12.64 4.26 -2.76
C MET A 43 -12.00 5.64 -2.61
N ASN A 44 -12.74 6.54 -1.98
CA ASN A 44 -12.30 7.83 -1.52
C ASN A 44 -11.43 7.66 -0.26
N ILE A 45 -10.61 8.66 0.08
CA ILE A 45 -9.73 8.59 1.26
C ILE A 45 -10.53 8.36 2.54
N THR A 46 -11.69 9.02 2.69
CA THR A 46 -12.58 8.86 3.85
C THR A 46 -13.13 7.43 3.97
N GLU A 47 -13.50 6.82 2.84
CA GLU A 47 -14.00 5.44 2.81
C GLU A 47 -12.88 4.45 3.18
N ILE A 48 -11.67 4.66 2.66
CA ILE A 48 -10.49 3.87 3.05
C ILE A 48 -10.22 4.00 4.55
N LYS A 49 -10.22 5.23 5.10
CA LYS A 49 -10.03 5.44 6.55
C LYS A 49 -11.09 4.69 7.37
N SER A 50 -12.33 4.65 6.90
CA SER A 50 -13.46 4.00 7.59
C SER A 50 -13.39 2.46 7.63
N LEU A 51 -12.46 1.84 6.91
CA LEU A 51 -12.28 0.39 6.94
C LEU A 51 -12.01 -0.10 8.38
N PRO A 52 -12.56 -1.27 8.79
CA PRO A 52 -12.49 -1.78 10.16
C PRO A 52 -11.10 -2.35 10.53
N ILE A 53 -10.00 -1.80 10.02
CA ILE A 53 -8.63 -2.29 10.26
C ILE A 53 -8.26 -2.22 11.74
N LYS A 54 -8.66 -1.13 12.42
CA LYS A 54 -8.40 -0.94 13.85
C LYS A 54 -9.03 -2.02 14.72
N SER A 55 -10.25 -2.47 14.41
CA SER A 55 -10.97 -3.48 15.19
C SER A 55 -10.48 -4.91 14.92
N LEU A 56 -9.96 -5.16 13.71
CA LEU A 56 -9.36 -6.43 13.32
C LEU A 56 -7.94 -6.63 13.90
N ALA A 57 -7.28 -5.56 14.35
CA ALA A 57 -5.92 -5.61 14.84
C ALA A 57 -5.84 -6.13 16.30
N GLU A 58 -4.92 -7.06 16.55
CA GLU A 58 -4.48 -7.41 17.91
C GLU A 58 -3.59 -6.29 18.52
N ASN A 59 -3.34 -6.33 19.83
CA ASN A 59 -2.47 -5.36 20.53
C ASN A 59 -1.05 -5.34 19.96
N ASN A 60 -0.53 -6.48 19.53
CA ASN A 60 0.77 -6.62 18.86
C ASN A 60 0.55 -6.99 17.38
N CYS A 61 -0.08 -6.07 16.63
CA CYS A 61 -0.34 -6.25 15.21
C CYS A 61 0.69 -5.52 14.34
N GLU A 62 1.12 -6.18 13.27
CA GLU A 62 1.84 -5.59 12.15
C GLU A 62 0.88 -5.23 11.01
N LEU A 63 0.95 -4.01 10.49
CA LEU A 63 0.23 -3.59 9.29
C LEU A 63 1.22 -3.42 8.14
N TYR A 64 0.92 -4.03 7.00
CA TYR A 64 1.54 -3.79 5.70
C TYR A 64 0.53 -3.09 4.81
N LEU A 65 0.70 -1.78 4.64
CA LEU A 65 -0.15 -0.99 3.76
C LEU A 65 0.54 -0.81 2.40
N TRP A 66 -0.10 -1.26 1.32
CA TRP A 66 0.32 -0.98 -0.04
C TRP A 66 -0.15 0.41 -0.46
N THR A 67 0.78 1.22 -0.96
CA THR A 67 0.50 2.54 -1.51
C THR A 67 1.44 2.85 -2.67
N THR A 68 1.15 3.92 -3.42
CA THR A 68 2.03 4.44 -4.45
C THR A 68 2.57 5.82 -4.06
N GLN A 69 3.52 6.34 -4.85
CA GLN A 69 4.09 7.67 -4.64
C GLN A 69 3.03 8.78 -4.58
N LYS A 70 1.94 8.68 -5.35
CA LYS A 70 0.87 9.67 -5.36
C LYS A 70 0.13 9.75 -4.01
N TYR A 71 -0.04 8.60 -3.34
CA TYR A 71 -0.79 8.50 -2.09
C TYR A 71 0.09 8.33 -0.86
N LEU A 72 1.42 8.39 -1.00
CA LEU A 72 2.35 8.18 0.11
C LEU A 72 2.09 9.14 1.29
N PRO A 73 1.94 10.47 1.09
CA PRO A 73 1.64 11.38 2.21
C PRO A 73 0.30 11.07 2.89
N ILE A 74 -0.69 10.66 2.09
CA ILE A 74 -2.04 10.31 2.56
C ILE A 74 -2.01 8.97 3.32
N ALA A 75 -1.18 8.03 2.90
CA ALA A 75 -1.03 6.74 3.54
C ALA A 75 -0.62 6.92 5.01
N PHE A 76 0.34 7.81 5.30
CA PHE A 76 0.73 8.12 6.69
C PHE A 76 -0.44 8.60 7.56
N GLN A 77 -1.34 9.42 7.00
CA GLN A 77 -2.55 9.84 7.72
C GLN A 77 -3.54 8.70 7.94
N ILE A 78 -3.64 7.75 7.00
CA ILE A 78 -4.52 6.58 7.13
C ILE A 78 -3.98 5.63 8.21
N ILE A 79 -2.67 5.42 8.21
CA ILE A 79 -1.95 4.65 9.22
C ILE A 79 -2.22 5.21 10.62
N GLU A 80 -2.05 6.53 10.78
CA GLU A 80 -2.28 7.21 12.05
C GLU A 80 -3.74 7.08 12.49
N PHE A 81 -4.69 7.25 11.55
CA PHE A 81 -6.12 7.07 11.80
C PHE A 81 -6.47 5.64 12.26
N TRP A 82 -5.79 4.62 11.74
CA TRP A 82 -5.96 3.24 12.17
C TRP A 82 -5.21 2.88 13.47
N GLU A 83 -4.56 3.86 14.11
CA GLU A 83 -3.76 3.74 15.34
C GLU A 83 -2.53 2.84 15.20
N PHE A 84 -1.87 2.92 14.05
CA PHE A 84 -0.61 2.25 13.80
C PHE A 84 0.54 3.26 13.83
N LYS A 85 1.70 2.87 14.39
CA LYS A 85 2.90 3.71 14.41
C LYS A 85 3.82 3.38 13.24
N TYR A 86 4.22 4.40 12.49
CA TYR A 86 5.16 4.24 11.37
C TYR A 86 6.46 3.58 11.83
N CYS A 87 6.86 2.51 11.15
CA CYS A 87 8.17 1.88 11.37
C CYS A 87 9.08 2.10 10.15
N GLN A 88 8.70 1.58 8.98
CA GLN A 88 9.55 1.66 7.79
C GLN A 88 8.76 1.57 6.50
N THR A 89 9.32 2.18 5.46
CA THR A 89 8.87 2.10 4.07
C THR A 89 9.72 1.08 3.32
N LEU A 90 9.10 0.03 2.80
CA LEU A 90 9.70 -0.93 1.88
C LEU A 90 9.32 -0.52 0.46
N ILE A 91 10.24 -0.64 -0.50
CA ILE A 91 10.02 -0.16 -1.86
C ILE A 91 10.03 -1.34 -2.82
N TRP A 92 8.98 -1.47 -3.64
CA TRP A 92 8.98 -2.42 -4.75
C TRP A 92 9.70 -1.81 -5.96
N CYS A 93 10.99 -2.11 -6.10
CA CYS A 93 11.79 -1.67 -7.23
C CYS A 93 11.53 -2.55 -8.47
N LYS A 94 10.80 -2.02 -9.45
CA LYS A 94 10.60 -2.69 -10.75
C LYS A 94 11.82 -2.42 -11.64
N LYS A 95 12.45 -3.49 -12.15
CA LYS A 95 13.53 -3.36 -13.12
C LYS A 95 12.97 -2.70 -14.39
N PRO A 96 13.52 -1.57 -14.84
CA PRO A 96 13.05 -0.97 -16.07
C PRO A 96 13.39 -1.84 -17.28
N ARG A 97 12.49 -1.84 -18.25
CA ARG A 97 12.67 -2.61 -19.50
C ARG A 97 13.74 -2.03 -20.42
N ARG A 98 14.12 -0.75 -20.27
CA ARG A 98 15.10 -0.07 -21.13
C ARG A 98 16.04 0.89 -20.38
N TYR A 99 15.59 2.03 -19.85
CA TYR A 99 16.44 2.97 -19.09
C TYR A 99 15.54 3.89 -18.24
N ALA A 100 15.52 3.70 -16.92
CA ALA A 100 14.99 4.59 -15.86
C ALA A 100 14.32 3.73 -14.78
N SER A 101 14.94 3.57 -13.61
CA SER A 101 14.31 2.91 -12.47
C SER A 101 12.98 3.58 -12.17
N VAL A 102 11.86 2.89 -12.41
CA VAL A 102 10.54 3.39 -12.04
C VAL A 102 10.27 2.89 -10.62
N VAL A 103 10.27 3.82 -9.67
CA VAL A 103 9.94 3.53 -8.28
C VAL A 103 8.42 3.49 -8.17
N GLU A 104 7.86 2.29 -8.19
CA GLU A 104 6.43 2.07 -8.02
C GLU A 104 6.24 1.16 -6.82
N GLU A 105 5.82 1.79 -5.71
CA GLU A 105 5.07 1.19 -4.61
C GLU A 105 5.85 0.96 -3.32
N ILE A 106 5.14 1.26 -2.23
CA ILE A 106 5.67 1.35 -0.88
C ILE A 106 4.84 0.44 0.04
N HIS A 107 5.45 -0.54 0.70
CA HIS A 107 4.85 -1.25 1.82
C HIS A 107 5.30 -0.62 3.10
N ILE A 108 4.36 -0.21 3.94
CA ILE A 108 4.72 0.43 5.19
C ILE A 108 4.43 -0.53 6.34
N ARG A 109 5.46 -0.92 7.09
CA ARG A 109 5.36 -1.75 8.31
C ARG A 109 5.03 -0.88 9.51
N HIS A 110 4.14 -1.36 10.36
CA HIS A 110 3.74 -0.62 11.58
C HIS A 110 3.42 -1.56 12.71
N THR A 111 3.68 -1.14 13.94
CA THR A 111 3.40 -1.95 15.13
C THR A 111 2.48 -1.21 16.09
N LYS A 112 1.50 -1.92 16.68
CA LYS A 112 0.81 -1.45 17.90
C LYS A 112 1.60 -1.74 19.19
N ALA A 113 2.67 -2.52 19.11
CA ALA A 113 3.55 -2.86 20.23
C ALA A 113 4.47 -1.69 20.67
N ARG A 114 4.88 -1.70 21.95
CA ARG A 114 5.76 -0.72 22.60
C ARG A 114 7.23 -0.80 22.14
N THR A 115 7.61 -1.86 21.44
CA THR A 115 8.99 -2.14 20.99
C THR A 115 8.96 -2.64 19.55
N SER A 116 9.54 -1.85 18.65
CA SER A 116 9.73 -2.21 17.24
C SER A 116 10.89 -3.20 17.12
N ILE A 117 10.61 -4.50 16.94
CA ILE A 117 11.65 -5.45 16.52
C ILE A 117 11.87 -5.24 15.03
N VAL A 118 13.01 -4.69 14.63
CA VAL A 118 13.37 -4.49 13.21
C VAL A 118 13.77 -5.85 12.63
N HIS A 119 12.89 -6.47 11.85
CA HIS A 119 13.28 -7.59 11.00
C HIS A 119 13.75 -7.01 9.66
N ASN A 120 15.05 -7.10 9.39
CA ASN A 120 15.62 -6.85 8.07
C ASN A 120 15.12 -7.96 7.13
N VAL A 121 14.08 -7.69 6.35
CA VAL A 121 13.68 -8.56 5.25
C VAL A 121 14.51 -8.17 4.03
N GLN A 122 15.68 -8.79 3.89
CA GLN A 122 16.43 -8.78 2.63
C GLN A 122 15.81 -9.82 1.70
N PHE A 123 15.09 -9.37 0.66
CA PHE A 123 14.81 -10.23 -0.49
C PHE A 123 16.10 -10.37 -1.30
N SER A 124 16.85 -11.44 -1.07
CA SER A 124 17.97 -11.83 -1.92
C SER A 124 17.43 -12.46 -3.21
N TYR A 125 17.77 -11.89 -4.35
CA TYR A 125 17.57 -12.54 -5.64
C TYR A 125 18.87 -13.28 -5.98
N SER A 126 18.85 -14.61 -5.92
CA SER A 126 19.94 -15.43 -6.47
C SER A 126 19.89 -15.35 -8.01
N ARG A 127 21.09 -15.37 -8.61
CA ARG A 127 21.35 -15.08 -10.03
C ARG A 127 20.73 -16.09 -10.98
#